data_AF-B6AZ05-F1
#
_entry.id   AF-B6AZ05-F1
#
_cell.length_a   1.000
_cell.length_b   1.000
_cell.length_c   1.000
_cell.angle_alpha   90.00
_cell.angle_beta   90.00
_cell.angle_gamma   90.00
#
_symmetry.space_group_name_H-M   'P 1'
#
loop_
_entity.id
_entity.type
_entity.pdbx_description
1 polymer ?
#
loop_
_entity_poly.entity_id
_entity_poly.type
_entity_poly.pdbx_seq_one_letter_code
_entity_poly.pdbx_strand_id
1 'polypeptide(L)'
;MASSGEGWRLPTRKELIALIETNDEPPMINAKYFPATYAGSYWTADKNRFLANGHWVVNFYTGHSYGRAANTQSFAIRLVKDR
;
A
#
# COMPACT_ATOMS: atom_id res chain seq x y z
N MET A 1 6.95 -17.98 2.18
CA MET A 1 6.85 -16.56 1.77
C MET A 1 7.39 -16.47 0.35
N ALA A 2 6.64 -15.89 -0.59
CA ALA A 2 7.11 -15.77 -1.98
C ALA A 2 8.26 -14.75 -2.03
N SER A 3 9.49 -15.23 -2.17
CA SER A 3 10.67 -14.40 -2.41
C SER A 3 10.68 -13.99 -3.87
N SER A 4 10.34 -12.74 -4.15
CA SER A 4 10.33 -12.18 -5.51
C SER A 4 11.66 -11.48 -5.77
N GLY A 5 12.76 -12.24 -5.80
CA GLY A 5 14.11 -11.72 -6.06
C GLY A 5 14.73 -10.99 -4.87
N GLU A 6 16.02 -11.25 -4.62
CA GLU A 6 16.78 -10.84 -3.42
C GLU A 6 16.45 -9.43 -2.90
N GLY A 7 15.71 -9.38 -1.79
CA GLY A 7 15.44 -8.18 -0.99
C GLY A 7 14.13 -7.44 -1.30
N TRP A 8 13.42 -7.76 -2.38
CA TRP A 8 12.12 -7.15 -2.67
C TRP A 8 10.99 -7.81 -1.90
N ARG A 9 10.15 -7.01 -1.25
CA ARG A 9 8.99 -7.47 -0.49
C ARG A 9 7.80 -6.54 -0.64
N LEU A 10 6.64 -7.04 -0.23
CA LEU A 10 5.50 -6.17 0.03
C LEU A 10 5.83 -5.18 1.16
N PRO A 11 5.33 -3.94 1.07
CA PRO A 11 5.51 -2.94 2.10
C PRO A 11 4.61 -3.26 3.29
N THR A 12 5.03 -2.85 4.46
CA THR A 12 4.15 -2.77 5.64
C THR A 12 3.16 -1.61 5.45
N ARG A 13 2.05 -1.65 6.20
CA ARG A 13 1.07 -0.56 6.26
C ARG A 13 1.72 0.74 6.71
N LYS A 14 2.65 0.66 7.66
CA LYS A 14 3.39 1.82 8.17
C LYS A 14 4.25 2.47 7.08
N GLU A 15 4.95 1.67 6.28
CA GLU A 15 5.77 2.17 5.18
C GLU A 15 4.93 2.90 4.12
N LEU A 16 3.78 2.34 3.73
CA LEU A 16 2.91 3.04 2.77
C LEU A 16 2.23 4.28 3.36
N ILE A 17 1.80 4.24 4.63
CA ILE A 17 1.23 5.42 5.32
C ILE A 17 2.26 6.55 5.39
N ALA A 18 3.54 6.24 5.61
CA ALA A 18 4.60 7.23 5.68
C ALA A 18 4.83 7.97 4.34
N LEU A 19 4.29 7.46 3.22
CA LEU A 19 4.35 8.13 1.92
C LEU A 19 3.14 9.05 1.67
N ILE A 20 2.13 9.06 2.55
CA ILE A 20 0.94 9.87 2.36
C ILE A 20 1.28 11.35 2.55
N GLU A 21 0.89 12.16 1.57
CA GLU A 21 0.95 13.62 1.64
C GLU A 21 -0.44 14.20 1.38
N THR A 22 -0.80 15.27 2.09
CA THR A 22 -2.05 15.99 1.85
C THR A 22 -1.87 16.86 0.61
N ASN A 23 -2.52 16.46 -0.48
CA ASN A 23 -2.53 17.18 -1.74
C ASN A 23 -3.92 17.75 -2.00
N ASP A 24 -4.00 18.80 -2.83
CA ASP A 24 -5.29 19.34 -3.27
C ASP A 24 -6.08 18.34 -4.12
N GLU A 25 -5.37 17.51 -4.89
CA GLU A 25 -5.94 16.47 -5.77
C GLU A 25 -5.16 15.15 -5.65
N PRO A 26 -5.82 13.99 -5.88
CA PRO A 26 -5.15 12.69 -5.93
C PRO A 26 -4.05 12.59 -6.99
N PRO A 27 -3.00 11.76 -6.76
CA PRO A 27 -2.81 10.92 -5.59
C PRO A 27 -2.21 11.66 -4.38
N MET A 28 -2.57 11.24 -3.16
CA MET A 28 -2.11 11.71 -1.85
C MET A 28 -0.69 11.22 -1.54
N ILE A 29 0.27 11.60 -2.37
CA ILE A 29 1.70 11.24 -2.30
C ILE A 29 2.52 12.28 -3.08
N ASN A 30 3.80 12.41 -2.73
CA ASN A 30 4.71 13.29 -3.46
C ASN A 30 4.91 12.85 -4.93
N ALA A 31 4.23 13.51 -5.87
CA ALA A 31 4.31 13.17 -7.29
C ALA A 31 5.68 13.42 -7.91
N LYS A 32 6.52 14.27 -7.29
CA LYS A 32 7.91 14.51 -7.74
C LYS A 32 8.79 13.29 -7.51
N TYR A 33 8.65 12.62 -6.37
CA TYR A 33 9.44 11.41 -6.05
C TYR A 33 8.79 10.13 -6.54
N PHE A 34 7.46 10.11 -6.67
CA PHE A 34 6.69 8.95 -7.09
C PHE A 34 5.80 9.27 -8.30
N PRO A 35 6.41 9.60 -9.45
CA PRO A 35 5.66 9.90 -10.67
C PRO A 35 4.83 8.69 -11.11
N ALA A 36 3.72 8.96 -11.80
CA ALA A 36 2.81 7.93 -12.32
C ALA A 36 2.24 6.97 -11.25
N THR A 37 2.11 7.44 -10.00
CA THR A 37 1.41 6.66 -8.96
C THR A 37 -0.07 6.53 -9.32
N TYR A 38 -0.56 5.29 -9.46
CA TYR A 38 -2.00 5.04 -9.58
C TYR A 38 -2.71 5.51 -8.31
N ALA A 39 -3.72 6.38 -8.46
CA ALA A 39 -4.53 6.90 -7.36
C ALA A 39 -5.57 5.85 -6.91
N GLY A 40 -5.14 4.87 -6.13
CA GLY A 40 -6.00 3.81 -5.62
C GLY A 40 -5.38 3.04 -4.47
N SER A 41 -5.96 1.89 -4.16
CA SER A 41 -5.53 1.04 -3.04
C SER A 41 -4.34 0.15 -3.41
N TYR A 42 -3.40 0.03 -2.47
CA TYR A 42 -2.19 -0.78 -2.58
C TYR A 42 -2.15 -1.82 -1.46
N TRP A 43 -1.76 -3.05 -1.82
CA TRP A 43 -1.54 -4.12 -0.87
C TRP A 43 -0.41 -3.83 0.11
N THR A 44 -0.59 -4.28 1.34
CA THR A 44 0.45 -4.33 2.37
C THR A 44 0.70 -5.76 2.82
N ALA A 45 1.85 -6.01 3.44
CA ALA A 45 2.15 -7.28 4.10
C ALA A 45 1.34 -7.51 5.39
N ASP A 46 0.65 -6.49 5.91
CA ASP A 46 -0.04 -6.55 7.19
C ASP A 46 -1.43 -7.18 7.09
N LYS A 47 -1.69 -8.14 7.97
CA LYS A 47 -3.03 -8.73 8.17
C LYS A 47 -3.80 -7.96 9.24
N ASN A 48 -5.11 -7.86 9.10
CA ASN A 48 -5.98 -7.35 10.15
C ASN A 48 -6.29 -8.44 11.16
N ARG A 49 -5.61 -8.41 12.32
CA ARG A 49 -5.81 -9.37 13.40
C ARG A 49 -7.23 -9.43 13.98
N PHE A 50 -8.04 -8.38 13.76
CA PHE A 50 -9.40 -8.29 14.29
C PHE A 50 -10.47 -8.80 13.32
N LEU A 51 -10.11 -9.07 12.06
CA LEU A 51 -11.04 -9.57 11.05
C LEU A 51 -10.41 -10.77 10.37
N ALA A 52 -11.00 -11.96 10.55
CA ALA A 52 -10.55 -13.16 9.86
C ALA A 52 -10.51 -12.91 8.35
N ASN A 53 -9.38 -13.19 7.72
CA ASN A 53 -9.09 -12.93 6.30
C ASN A 53 -9.08 -11.46 5.86
N GLY A 54 -9.13 -10.51 6.79
CA GLY A 54 -8.95 -9.09 6.50
C GLY A 54 -7.49 -8.75 6.28
N HIS A 55 -7.17 -8.05 5.21
CA HIS A 55 -5.85 -7.50 4.93
C HIS A 55 -5.89 -5.97 4.97
N TRP A 56 -4.73 -5.36 5.25
CA TRP A 56 -4.57 -3.92 5.18
C TRP A 56 -4.17 -3.48 3.77
N VAL A 57 -4.85 -2.43 3.30
CA VAL A 57 -4.47 -1.68 2.11
C VAL A 57 -4.33 -0.20 2.46
N VAL A 58 -3.49 0.52 1.71
CA VAL A 58 -3.37 1.98 1.79
C VAL A 58 -3.84 2.56 0.46
N ASN A 59 -4.72 3.55 0.53
CA ASN A 59 -5.33 4.15 -0.64
C ASN A 59 -4.76 5.54 -0.90
N PHE A 60 -4.01 5.69 -1.99
CA PHE A 60 -3.44 6.98 -2.40
C PHE A 60 -4.46 7.89 -3.09
N TYR A 61 -5.69 7.45 -3.37
CA TYR A 61 -6.74 8.39 -3.75
C TYR A 61 -7.24 9.19 -2.54
N THR A 62 -7.43 8.53 -1.39
CA THR A 62 -8.02 9.13 -0.19
C THR A 62 -7.04 9.45 0.93
N GLY A 63 -5.80 8.96 0.87
CA GLY A 63 -4.84 9.09 1.96
C GLY A 63 -5.07 8.12 3.13
N HIS A 64 -6.05 7.21 3.03
CA HIS A 64 -6.49 6.38 4.16
C HIS A 64 -6.08 4.91 4.06
N SER A 65 -6.04 4.23 5.21
CA SER A 65 -5.83 2.78 5.30
C SER A 65 -7.13 2.03 5.60
N TYR A 66 -7.36 0.90 4.93
CA TYR A 66 -8.56 0.07 5.11
C TYR A 66 -8.16 -1.37 5.47
N GLY A 67 -8.76 -1.93 6.53
CA GLY A 67 -8.40 -3.26 7.08
C GLY A 67 -9.35 -4.40 6.71
N ARG A 68 -10.19 -4.22 5.70
CA ARG A 68 -11.23 -5.18 5.29
C ARG A 68 -11.02 -5.77 3.90
N ALA A 69 -9.81 -5.62 3.35
CA ALA A 69 -9.50 -6.10 2.02
C ALA A 69 -9.50 -7.63 2.00
N ALA A 70 -10.29 -8.22 1.08
CA ALA A 70 -10.32 -9.65 0.86
C ALA A 70 -9.29 -10.04 -0.21
N ASN A 71 -8.71 -11.23 -0.09
CA ASN A 71 -7.70 -11.75 -1.04
C ASN A 71 -8.23 -11.98 -2.48
N THR A 72 -9.54 -11.89 -2.70
CA THR A 72 -10.19 -11.96 -4.01
C THR A 72 -10.23 -10.61 -4.73
N GLN A 73 -9.94 -9.50 -4.04
CA GLN A 73 -9.95 -8.17 -4.62
C GLN A 73 -8.63 -7.87 -5.34
N SER A 74 -8.70 -7.08 -6.41
CA SER A 74 -7.52 -6.60 -7.12
C SER A 74 -7.10 -5.23 -6.60
N PHE A 75 -5.88 -5.12 -6.09
CA PHE A 75 -5.25 -3.87 -5.66
C PHE A 75 -3.83 -3.78 -6.23
N ALA A 76 -3.33 -2.56 -6.36
CA ALA A 76 -1.98 -2.32 -6.86
C ALA A 76 -0.94 -2.84 -5.86
N ILE A 77 0.28 -3.07 -6.33
CA ILE A 77 1.44 -3.39 -5.49
C ILE A 77 2.53 -2.36 -5.72
N ARG A 78 3.24 -2.00 -4.64
CA ARG A 78 4.47 -1.21 -4.69
C ARG A 78 5.50 -1.93 -3.84
N LEU A 79 6.44 -2.60 -4.47
CA LEU A 79 7.47 -3.34 -3.74
C LEU A 79 8.47 -2.37 -3.09
N VAL A 80 8.95 -2.74 -1.92
CA VAL A 80 10.06 -2.08 -1.24
C VAL A 80 11.24 -3.03 -1.17
N LYS A 81 12.44 -2.47 -1.12
CA LYS A 81 13.67 -3.21 -0.92
C LYS A 81 14.26 -2.82 0.42
N ASP A 82 14.65 -3.80 1.22
CA ASP A 82 15.43 -3.54 2.44
C ASP A 82 16.80 -2.96 2.06
N ARG A 83 17.35 -2.13 2.94
CA ARG A 83 18.61 -1.40 2.72
C ARG A 83 19.82 -2.31 2.69
#